data_AF-A0A954VZM3-F1
#
_entry.id   AF-A0A954VZM3-F1
#
_cell.length_a   1.000
_cell.length_b   1.000
_cell.length_c   1.000
_cell.angle_alpha   90.00
_cell.angle_beta   90.00
_cell.angle_gamma   90.00
#
_symmetry.space_group_name_H-M   'P 1'
#
loop_
_entity.id
_entity.type
_entity.pdbx_description
1 polymer ?
#
loop_
_entity_poly.entity_id
_entity_poly.type
_entity_poly.pdbx_seq_one_letter_code
_entity_poly.pdbx_strand_id
1 'polypeptide(L)'
;LGIGSLFTGHDARTIQVAEHIVDNPFAFATSLTGEVGDTWNLQRMLDLRDADLLGPGTTLNDAVGDLVAGVGHEVASLQDTAEHLGMVGDSLNSQRDSISGVDVNEELVKMLQYQRLFQTAARFLSTVDELTAELLNII
;
A
#
# COMPACT_ATOMS: atom_id res chain seq x y z
N LEU A 1 7.63 26.62 38.16
CA LEU A 1 8.44 25.64 37.40
C LEU A 1 8.20 25.89 35.93
N GLY A 2 9.26 26.15 35.17
CA GLY A 2 9.19 26.21 33.72
C GLY A 2 9.55 24.86 33.11
N ILE A 3 9.05 24.56 31.92
CA ILE A 3 9.37 23.33 31.17
C ILE A 3 10.90 23.15 31.03
N GLY A 4 11.67 24.24 30.89
CA GLY A 4 13.13 24.24 30.83
C GLY A 4 13.87 23.76 32.09
N SER A 5 13.16 23.54 33.20
CA SER A 5 13.71 22.88 34.39
C SER A 5 13.57 21.36 34.37
N LEU A 6 12.64 20.81 33.57
CA LEU A 6 12.36 19.37 33.53
C LEU A 6 12.78 18.73 32.21
N PHE A 7 12.60 19.47 31.11
CA PHE A 7 12.90 19.03 29.76
C PHE A 7 13.75 20.07 29.04
N THR A 8 14.66 19.58 28.20
CA THR A 8 15.44 20.39 27.24
C THR A 8 15.11 19.94 25.82
N GLY A 9 15.48 20.75 24.83
CA GLY A 9 15.14 20.51 23.43
C GLY A 9 14.16 21.54 22.88
N HIS A 10 14.00 21.57 21.57
CA HIS A 10 13.14 22.53 20.87
C HIS A 10 12.23 21.87 19.82
N ASP A 11 12.34 20.56 19.63
CA ASP A 11 11.49 19.76 18.75
C ASP A 11 11.33 18.33 19.29
N ALA A 12 10.50 17.53 18.61
CA ALA A 12 10.25 16.14 18.99
C ALA A 12 11.48 15.21 18.87
N ARG A 13 12.55 15.65 18.19
CA ARG A 13 13.78 14.85 18.00
C ARG A 13 14.81 15.13 19.09
N THR A 14 14.77 16.32 19.66
CA THR A 14 15.73 16.84 20.64
C THR A 14 15.15 16.92 22.05
N ILE A 15 13.83 16.73 22.20
CA ILE A 15 13.18 16.70 23.51
C ILE A 15 13.77 15.57 24.37
N GLN A 16 14.21 15.93 25.57
CA GLN A 16 14.79 14.99 26.53
C GLN A 16 14.61 15.53 27.96
N VAL A 17 14.78 14.67 28.96
CA VAL A 17 14.86 15.09 30.37
C VAL A 17 16.11 15.94 30.57
N ALA A 18 15.99 17.02 31.36
CA ALA A 18 17.10 17.91 31.61
C ALA A 18 18.27 17.18 32.32
N GLU A 19 19.50 17.41 31.85
CA GLU A 19 20.71 16.66 32.25
C GLU A 19 20.93 16.64 33.76
N HIS A 20 20.71 17.76 34.44
CA HIS A 20 20.84 17.86 35.90
C HIS A 20 19.89 16.94 36.69
N ILE A 21 18.74 16.55 36.11
CA ILE A 21 17.82 15.57 36.70
C ILE A 21 18.27 14.14 36.38
N VAL A 22 18.83 13.93 35.20
CA VAL A 22 19.40 12.63 34.81
C VAL A 22 20.58 12.28 35.72
N ASP A 23 21.48 13.24 35.93
CA ASP A 23 22.67 13.08 36.79
C ASP A 23 22.29 12.93 38.27
N ASN A 24 21.23 13.62 38.71
CA ASN A 24 20.73 13.54 40.07
C ASN A 24 19.19 13.56 40.10
N PRO A 25 18.54 12.39 40.19
CA PRO A 25 17.08 12.31 40.27
C PRO A 25 16.47 13.05 41.47
N PHE A 26 17.23 13.28 42.55
CA PHE A 26 16.78 14.07 43.70
C PHE A 26 16.74 15.58 43.42
N ALA A 27 17.30 16.04 42.29
CA ALA A 27 17.16 17.41 41.83
C ALA A 27 15.73 17.73 41.32
N PHE A 28 14.89 16.70 41.15
CA PHE A 28 13.48 16.89 40.83
C PHE A 28 12.71 17.43 42.05
N ALA A 29 12.46 18.75 42.03
CA ALA A 29 11.78 19.45 43.12
C ALA A 29 10.26 19.18 43.13
N THR A 30 9.82 18.14 43.86
CA THR A 30 8.40 17.80 44.05
C THR A 30 7.65 18.78 44.96
N SER A 31 8.38 19.46 45.84
CA SER A 31 7.84 20.40 46.82
C SER A 31 7.94 21.85 46.32
N LEU A 32 6.91 22.64 46.61
CA LEU A 32 6.90 24.09 46.39
C LEU A 32 7.48 24.86 47.58
N THR A 33 7.30 24.36 48.81
CA THR A 33 7.65 25.07 50.06
C THR A 33 8.95 24.59 50.71
N GLY A 34 9.48 23.43 50.33
CA GLY A 34 10.60 22.75 50.97
C GLY A 34 10.23 21.92 52.19
N GLU A 35 8.94 21.87 52.57
CA GLU A 35 8.48 21.14 53.75
C GLU A 35 8.44 19.61 53.52
N VAL A 36 8.65 18.85 54.59
CA VAL A 36 8.58 17.39 54.53
C VAL A 36 7.16 16.95 54.17
N GLY A 37 7.05 16.17 53.09
CA GLY A 37 5.76 15.66 52.60
C GLY A 37 5.02 16.59 51.64
N ASP A 38 5.58 17.75 51.30
CA ASP A 38 5.01 18.61 50.26
C ASP A 38 5.25 18.05 48.85
N THR A 39 4.16 17.84 48.11
CA THR A 39 4.15 17.32 46.73
C THR A 39 3.43 18.25 45.74
N TRP A 40 3.29 19.54 46.06
CA TRP A 40 2.52 20.49 45.24
C TRP A 40 2.98 20.60 43.79
N ASN A 41 4.29 20.55 43.51
CA ASN A 41 4.76 20.61 42.12
C ASN A 41 4.44 19.33 41.36
N LEU A 42 4.48 18.18 42.03
CA LEU A 42 4.07 16.90 41.44
C LEU A 42 2.59 16.93 41.09
N GLN A 43 1.73 17.42 42.00
CA GLN A 43 0.30 17.55 41.72
C GLN A 43 0.06 18.45 40.49
N ARG A 44 0.71 19.62 40.45
CA ARG A 44 0.61 20.53 39.30
C ARG A 44 1.04 19.88 37.99
N MET A 45 2.07 19.04 38.02
CA MET A 45 2.49 18.28 36.83
C MET A 45 1.45 17.24 36.41
N LEU A 46 0.82 16.56 37.37
CA LEU A 46 -0.26 15.62 37.07
C LEU A 46 -1.48 16.35 36.49
N ASP A 47 -1.81 17.53 37.00
CA ASP A 47 -2.93 18.34 36.51
C ASP A 47 -2.72 18.78 35.05
N LEU A 48 -1.47 18.97 34.59
CA LEU A 48 -1.17 19.29 33.19
C LEU A 48 -1.57 18.17 32.22
N ARG A 49 -1.61 16.91 32.68
CA ARG A 49 -2.06 15.78 31.86
C ARG A 49 -3.50 15.96 31.41
N ASP A 50 -4.34 16.47 32.31
CA ASP A 50 -5.78 16.61 32.12
C ASP A 50 -6.16 18.05 31.71
N ALA A 51 -5.16 18.91 31.48
CA ALA A 51 -5.37 20.31 31.11
C ALA A 51 -5.55 20.50 29.60
N ASP A 52 -6.43 21.42 29.25
CA ASP A 52 -6.71 21.88 27.89
C ASP A 52 -5.57 22.79 27.39
N LEU A 53 -4.46 22.19 26.97
CA LEU A 53 -3.22 22.91 26.61
C LEU A 53 -3.13 23.28 25.12
N LEU A 54 -3.83 22.55 24.25
CA LEU A 54 -3.71 22.68 22.79
C LEU A 54 -4.95 23.28 22.13
N GLY A 55 -5.98 23.60 22.92
CA GLY A 55 -7.25 24.12 22.47
C GLY A 55 -8.35 23.79 23.49
N PRO A 56 -9.57 24.35 23.31
CA PRO A 56 -10.68 24.07 24.20
C PRO A 56 -11.01 22.57 24.17
N GLY A 57 -10.92 21.89 25.31
CA GLY A 57 -11.21 20.46 25.44
C GLY A 57 -10.17 19.53 24.81
N THR A 58 -8.94 19.98 24.56
CA THR A 58 -7.89 19.13 23.95
C THR A 58 -6.68 19.01 24.89
N THR A 59 -6.54 17.82 25.47
CA THR A 59 -5.37 17.45 26.27
C THR A 59 -4.19 17.07 25.36
N LEU A 60 -3.01 16.93 25.96
CA LEU A 60 -1.83 16.41 25.24
C LEU A 60 -2.06 14.97 24.75
N ASN A 61 -2.78 14.16 25.51
CA ASN A 61 -3.08 12.77 25.14
C ASN A 61 -4.04 12.72 23.94
N ASP A 62 -5.05 13.59 23.92
CA ASP A 62 -6.00 13.66 22.80
C ASP A 62 -5.26 14.03 21.51
N ALA A 63 -4.38 15.04 21.55
CA ALA A 63 -3.63 15.46 20.37
C ALA A 63 -2.69 14.36 19.82
N VAL A 64 -2.05 13.58 20.70
CA VAL A 64 -1.25 12.42 20.27
C VAL A 64 -2.16 11.33 19.69
N GLY A 65 -3.31 11.09 20.32
CA GLY A 65 -4.33 10.16 19.81
C GLY A 65 -4.82 10.53 18.42
N ASP A 66 -5.15 11.79 18.20
CA ASP A 66 -5.61 12.34 16.92
C ASP A 66 -4.54 12.24 15.83
N LEU A 67 -3.27 12.51 16.17
CA LEU A 67 -2.15 12.34 15.24
C LEU A 67 -2.02 10.87 14.80
N VAL A 68 -2.04 9.93 15.75
CA VAL A 68 -1.94 8.49 15.46
C VAL A 68 -3.16 8.02 14.65
N ALA A 69 -4.36 8.47 15.00
CA ALA A 69 -5.59 8.16 14.30
C ALA A 69 -5.58 8.70 12.86
N GLY A 70 -5.11 9.93 12.66
CA GLY A 70 -4.97 10.54 11.34
C GLY A 70 -4.04 9.75 10.41
N VAL A 71 -2.86 9.37 10.91
CA VAL A 71 -1.92 8.52 10.16
C VAL A 71 -2.54 7.15 9.87
N GLY A 72 -3.19 6.54 10.86
CA GLY A 72 -3.87 5.25 10.68
C GLY A 72 -4.97 5.30 9.62
N HIS A 73 -5.75 6.37 9.60
CA HIS A 73 -6.80 6.60 8.60
C HIS A 73 -6.21 6.77 7.19
N GLU A 74 -5.14 7.54 7.05
CA GLU A 74 -4.46 7.73 5.75
C GLU A 74 -3.90 6.41 5.22
N VAL A 75 -3.24 5.63 6.07
CA VAL A 75 -2.72 4.30 5.68
C VAL A 75 -3.85 3.37 5.25
N ALA A 76 -4.96 3.32 5.99
CA ALA A 76 -6.10 2.49 5.64
C ALA A 76 -6.72 2.91 4.29
N SER A 77 -6.86 4.21 4.04
CA SER A 77 -7.37 4.76 2.78
C SER A 77 -6.46 4.42 1.58
N LEU A 78 -5.14 4.54 1.76
CA LEU A 78 -4.16 4.19 0.73
C LEU A 78 -4.16 2.68 0.42
N GLN A 79 -4.32 1.84 1.44
CA GLN A 79 -4.40 0.39 1.27
C GLN A 79 -5.66 -0.01 0.47
N ASP A 80 -6.80 0.57 0.81
CA ASP A 80 -8.07 0.36 0.08
C ASP A 80 -7.96 0.81 -1.37
N THR A 81 -7.35 1.98 -1.61
CA THR A 81 -7.10 2.49 -2.95
C THR A 81 -6.18 1.57 -3.76
N ALA A 82 -5.11 1.05 -3.14
CA ALA A 82 -4.19 0.12 -3.78
C ALA A 82 -4.88 -1.20 -4.17
N GLU A 83 -5.75 -1.72 -3.30
CA GLU A 83 -6.54 -2.93 -3.58
C GLU A 83 -7.51 -2.71 -4.75
N HIS A 84 -8.26 -1.60 -4.73
CA HIS A 84 -9.17 -1.23 -5.82
C HIS A 84 -8.43 -1.10 -7.16
N LEU A 85 -7.29 -0.42 -7.19
CA LEU A 85 -6.48 -0.28 -8.40
C LEU A 85 -5.93 -1.63 -8.89
N GLY A 86 -5.58 -2.53 -7.97
CA GLY A 86 -5.23 -3.91 -8.29
C GLY A 86 -6.36 -4.64 -9.00
N MET A 87 -7.58 -4.61 -8.44
CA MET A 87 -8.76 -5.23 -9.06
C MET A 87 -9.08 -4.65 -10.44
N VAL A 88 -8.95 -3.32 -10.61
CA VAL A 88 -9.13 -2.67 -11.91
C VAL A 88 -8.07 -3.15 -12.90
N GLY A 89 -6.81 -3.26 -12.49
CA GLY A 89 -5.73 -3.81 -13.31
C GLY A 89 -6.02 -5.23 -13.78
N ASP A 90 -6.45 -6.10 -12.87
CA ASP A 90 -6.79 -7.50 -13.18
C ASP A 90 -7.98 -7.60 -14.14
N SER A 91 -8.99 -6.75 -13.96
CA SER A 91 -10.15 -6.64 -14.87
C SER A 91 -9.73 -6.19 -16.26
N LEU A 92 -8.84 -5.19 -16.37
CA LEU A 92 -8.33 -4.71 -17.65
C LEU A 92 -7.45 -5.76 -18.35
N ASN A 93 -6.62 -6.49 -17.60
CA ASN A 93 -5.85 -7.62 -18.14
C ASN A 93 -6.78 -8.70 -18.68
N SER A 94 -7.80 -9.08 -17.92
CA SER A 94 -8.81 -10.07 -18.35
C SER A 94 -9.55 -9.61 -19.61
N GLN A 95 -9.91 -8.33 -19.70
CA GLN A 95 -10.52 -7.76 -20.91
C GLN A 95 -9.55 -7.79 -22.10
N ARG A 96 -8.28 -7.42 -21.90
CA ARG A 96 -7.27 -7.49 -22.95
C ARG A 96 -7.08 -8.91 -23.46
N ASP A 97 -6.99 -9.88 -22.55
CA ASP A 97 -6.83 -11.30 -22.89
C ASP A 97 -8.09 -11.87 -23.54
N SER A 98 -9.28 -11.31 -23.28
CA SER A 98 -10.51 -11.70 -23.99
C SER A 98 -10.56 -11.22 -25.45
N ILE A 99 -9.96 -10.07 -25.76
CA ILE A 99 -9.91 -9.48 -27.11
C ILE A 99 -8.71 -10.01 -27.90
N SER A 100 -7.56 -10.14 -27.24
CA SER A 100 -6.30 -10.60 -27.84
C SER A 100 -6.06 -12.11 -27.66
N GLY A 101 -6.95 -12.79 -26.93
CA GLY A 101 -6.87 -14.21 -26.69
C GLY A 101 -7.14 -14.98 -27.97
N VAL A 102 -6.09 -15.62 -28.47
CA VAL A 102 -6.19 -16.56 -29.57
C VAL A 102 -6.67 -17.89 -28.99
N ASP A 103 -7.88 -18.34 -29.33
CA ASP A 103 -8.31 -19.68 -28.94
C ASP A 103 -7.47 -20.71 -29.70
N VAL A 104 -6.59 -21.39 -28.97
CA VAL A 104 -5.67 -22.41 -29.52
C VAL A 104 -6.46 -23.53 -30.20
N ASN A 105 -7.68 -23.83 -29.76
CA ASN A 105 -8.51 -24.83 -30.42
C ASN A 105 -9.05 -24.32 -31.76
N GLU A 106 -9.46 -23.06 -31.83
CA GLU A 106 -9.94 -22.47 -33.08
C GLU A 106 -8.80 -22.35 -34.11
N GLU A 107 -7.61 -21.94 -33.67
CA GLU A 107 -6.42 -21.95 -34.52
C GLU A 107 -5.99 -23.37 -34.92
N LEU A 108 -6.10 -24.36 -34.04
CA LEU A 108 -5.84 -25.77 -34.39
C LEU A 108 -6.82 -26.28 -35.44
N VAL A 109 -8.12 -25.94 -35.33
CA VAL A 109 -9.14 -26.29 -36.33
C VAL A 109 -8.82 -25.64 -37.67
N LYS A 110 -8.47 -24.34 -37.70
CA LYS A 110 -8.03 -23.65 -38.92
C LYS A 110 -6.78 -24.33 -39.52
N MET A 111 -5.81 -24.71 -38.69
CA MET A 111 -4.62 -25.44 -39.11
C MET A 111 -4.96 -26.79 -39.75
N LEU A 112 -5.81 -27.60 -39.10
CA LEU A 112 -6.27 -28.87 -39.65
C LEU A 112 -7.04 -28.68 -40.96
N GLN A 113 -7.85 -27.62 -41.06
CA GLN A 113 -8.57 -27.27 -42.28
C GLN A 113 -7.61 -26.91 -43.41
N TYR A 114 -6.58 -26.09 -43.16
CA TYR A 114 -5.54 -25.78 -44.13
C TYR A 114 -4.74 -27.00 -44.55
N GLN A 115 -4.39 -27.88 -43.62
CA GLN A 115 -3.73 -29.16 -43.93
C GLN A 115 -4.59 -30.03 -44.85
N ARG A 116 -5.89 -30.14 -44.58
CA ARG A 116 -6.82 -30.92 -45.40
C ARG A 116 -7.05 -30.29 -46.77
N LEU A 117 -7.16 -28.97 -46.85
CA LEU A 117 -7.23 -28.23 -48.11
C LEU A 117 -5.97 -28.46 -48.94
N PHE A 118 -4.79 -28.42 -48.33
CA PHE A 118 -3.53 -28.68 -49.01
C PHE A 118 -3.46 -30.11 -49.57
N GLN A 119 -3.84 -31.11 -48.77
CA GLN A 119 -3.93 -32.50 -49.22
C GLN A 119 -4.93 -32.69 -50.36
N THR A 120 -6.07 -31.98 -50.30
CA THR A 120 -7.10 -32.04 -51.35
C THR A 120 -6.61 -31.38 -52.64
N ALA A 121 -5.94 -30.24 -52.54
CA ALA A 121 -5.33 -29.55 -53.66
C ALA A 121 -4.24 -30.41 -54.32
N ALA A 122 -3.40 -31.09 -53.54
CA ALA A 122 -2.41 -32.03 -54.07
C ALA A 122 -3.04 -33.21 -54.83
N ARG A 123 -4.13 -33.79 -54.30
CA ARG A 123 -4.88 -34.85 -55.01
C ARG A 123 -5.53 -34.33 -56.29
N PHE A 124 -6.12 -33.13 -56.25
CA PHE A 124 -6.70 -32.50 -57.43
C PHE A 124 -5.65 -32.27 -58.52
N LEU A 125 -4.46 -31.78 -58.14
CA LEU A 125 -3.34 -31.64 -59.08
C LEU A 125 -2.95 -32.98 -59.70
N SER A 126 -2.81 -34.03 -58.88
CA SER A 126 -2.52 -35.39 -59.37
C SER A 126 -3.56 -35.88 -60.39
N THR A 127 -4.84 -35.65 -60.12
CA THR A 127 -5.90 -36.02 -61.08
C THR A 127 -5.85 -35.19 -62.36
N VAL A 128 -5.49 -33.90 -62.28
CA VAL A 128 -5.30 -33.06 -63.47
C VAL A 128 -4.11 -33.54 -64.28
N ASP A 129 -3.00 -33.90 -63.63
CA ASP A 129 -1.80 -34.45 -64.27
C ASP A 129 -2.08 -35.81 -64.97
N GLU A 130 -2.89 -36.67 -64.35
CA GLU A 130 -3.34 -37.92 -64.97
C GLU A 130 -4.21 -37.66 -66.21
N LEU A 131 -5.14 -36.71 -66.14
CA LEU A 131 -6.01 -36.37 -67.27
C LEU A 131 -5.22 -35.74 -68.43
N THR A 132 -4.24 -34.87 -68.15
CA THR A 132 -3.38 -34.30 -69.21
C THR A 132 -2.47 -35.36 -69.82
N ALA A 133 -1.96 -36.31 -69.04
CA ALA A 133 -1.19 -37.44 -69.55
C ALA A 133 -2.02 -38.33 -70.47
N GLU A 134 -3.27 -38.67 -70.10
CA GLU A 134 -4.15 -39.49 -70.93
C GLU A 134 -4.49 -38.79 -72.26
N LEU A 135 -4.78 -37.48 -72.24
CA LEU A 135 -5.03 -36.71 -73.46
C LEU A 135 -3.81 -36.67 -74.40
N LEU A 136 -2.60 -36.59 -73.85
CA LEU A 136 -1.36 -36.61 -74.64
C LEU A 136 -1.07 -37.98 -75.25
N ASN A 137 -1.56 -39.07 -74.66
CA ASN A 137 -1.31 -40.44 -75.12
C ASN A 137 -2.29 -40.89 -76.22
N ILE A 138 -3.40 -40.17 -76.41
CA ILE A 138 -4.41 -40.42 -77.44
C ILE A 138 -4.04 -39.79 -78.79
N ILE A 139 -3.04 -38.89 -78.82
CA ILE A 139 -2.50 -38.24 -80.02
C ILE A 139 -1.23 -38.97 -80.46
#